data_AF-A0A7C1MVX9-F1
#
_entry.id   AF-A0A7C1MVX9-F1
#
_cell.length_a   1.000
_cell.length_b   1.000
_cell.length_c   1.000
_cell.angle_alpha   90.00
_cell.angle_beta   90.00
_cell.angle_gamma   90.00
#
_symmetry.space_group_name_H-M   'P 1'
#
loop_
_entity.id
_entity.type
_entity.pdbx_description
1 polymer ?
#
loop_
_entity_poly.entity_id
_entity_poly.type
_entity_poly.pdbx_seq_one_letter_code
_entity_poly.pdbx_strand_id
1 'polypeptide(L)'
;MEKCLYCHLKKPDEKVAAFDKYRSEVKFNRNIEMICVGCHSGTQYQNAHPLNANHLRKPSDEMLSMMKRTEKQFDIILPLNLDGKIMCATCHNPHQKGVIPEERGAAGGASEKNRIRLPGQVESAITKEGKEEYMTRMSGVKDRICLACHKDKEIQKIQPERSIYNMR
;
A
#
# COMPACT_ATOMS: atom_id res chain seq x y z
N MET A 1 -10.61 -26.22 0.95
CA MET A 1 -10.13 -25.40 2.08
C MET A 1 -10.55 -23.96 1.84
N GLU A 2 -11.17 -23.29 2.81
CA GLU A 2 -11.51 -21.87 2.68
C GLU A 2 -10.23 -21.02 2.72
N LYS A 3 -9.96 -20.23 1.67
CA LYS A 3 -8.71 -19.46 1.50
C LYS A 3 -8.47 -18.46 2.63
N CYS A 4 -9.54 -17.99 3.28
CA CYS A 4 -9.49 -17.04 4.38
C CYS A 4 -8.69 -17.58 5.59
N LEU A 5 -8.76 -18.89 5.83
CA LEU A 5 -8.11 -19.55 6.97
C LEU A 5 -6.58 -19.63 6.85
N TYR A 6 -6.03 -19.27 5.68
CA TYR A 6 -4.58 -19.15 5.51
C TYR A 6 -4.00 -18.03 6.39
N CYS A 7 -4.71 -16.92 6.50
CA CYS A 7 -4.32 -15.77 7.33
C CYS A 7 -5.11 -15.72 8.63
N HIS A 8 -6.41 -16.00 8.57
CA HIS A 8 -7.32 -15.82 9.70
C HIS A 8 -7.48 -17.10 10.52
N LEU A 9 -7.69 -16.94 11.83
CA LEU A 9 -8.01 -18.05 12.73
C LEU A 9 -9.40 -18.64 12.44
N LYS A 10 -10.33 -17.76 12.06
CA LYS A 10 -11.67 -18.09 11.57
C LYS A 10 -12.03 -17.07 10.49
N LYS A 11 -12.91 -17.42 9.56
CA LYS A 11 -13.41 -16.48 8.55
C LYS A 11 -14.14 -15.31 9.25
N PRO A 12 -13.68 -14.05 9.07
CA PRO A 12 -14.44 -12.88 9.51
C PRO A 12 -15.66 -12.67 8.61
N ASP A 13 -16.72 -12.03 9.12
CA ASP A 13 -17.80 -11.55 8.26
C ASP A 13 -17.31 -10.31 7.51
N GLU A 14 -17.05 -10.45 6.21
CA GLU A 14 -16.43 -9.40 5.40
C GLU A 14 -17.33 -8.17 5.23
N LYS A 15 -18.63 -8.29 5.52
CA LYS A 15 -19.61 -7.21 5.42
C LYS A 15 -19.61 -6.27 6.61
N VAL A 16 -19.12 -6.72 7.77
CA VAL A 16 -19.19 -5.94 9.02
C VAL A 16 -17.85 -5.84 9.74
N ALA A 17 -17.03 -6.88 9.70
CA ALA A 17 -15.80 -6.96 10.47
C ALA A 17 -14.83 -5.83 10.07
N ALA A 18 -14.25 -5.18 11.08
CA ALA A 18 -13.34 -4.07 10.91
C ALA A 18 -12.21 -4.16 11.94
N PHE A 19 -10.97 -3.97 11.47
CA PHE A 19 -9.76 -4.17 12.28
C PHE A 19 -9.59 -3.11 13.38
N ASP A 20 -10.15 -1.93 13.19
CA ASP A 20 -10.09 -0.77 14.08
C ASP A 20 -11.18 -0.77 15.16
N LYS A 21 -12.40 -1.22 14.83
CA LYS A 21 -13.56 -1.18 15.74
C LYS A 21 -13.89 -2.51 16.42
N TYR A 22 -13.64 -3.64 15.75
CA TYR A 22 -14.08 -4.97 16.21
C TYR A 22 -12.92 -5.98 16.18
N ARG A 23 -11.87 -5.66 16.95
CA ARG A 23 -10.62 -6.43 17.03
C ARG A 23 -10.81 -7.91 17.42
N SER A 24 -11.89 -8.25 18.11
CA SER A 24 -12.24 -9.63 18.47
C SER A 24 -12.80 -10.45 17.29
N GLU A 25 -13.25 -9.80 16.22
CA GLU A 25 -13.89 -10.43 15.06
C GLU A 25 -12.88 -10.77 13.96
N VAL A 26 -11.82 -9.98 13.82
CA VAL A 26 -10.73 -10.22 12.86
C VAL A 26 -9.51 -10.80 13.58
N LYS A 27 -9.49 -12.13 13.75
CA LYS A 27 -8.37 -12.86 14.38
C LYS A 27 -7.45 -13.49 13.34
N PHE A 28 -6.15 -13.34 13.54
CA PHE A 28 -5.13 -13.99 12.72
C PHE A 28 -4.64 -15.29 13.37
N ASN A 29 -4.25 -16.27 12.54
CA ASN A 29 -3.73 -17.56 13.04
C ASN A 29 -2.26 -17.50 13.46
N ARG A 30 -1.57 -16.39 13.18
CA ARG A 30 -0.20 -16.08 13.57
C ARG A 30 0.00 -14.57 13.60
N ASN A 31 1.18 -14.10 14.02
CA ASN A 31 1.55 -12.68 13.94
C ASN A 31 1.39 -12.18 12.48
N ILE A 32 0.83 -10.99 12.31
CA ILE A 32 0.49 -10.44 10.99
C ILE A 32 1.73 -10.16 10.12
N GLU A 33 2.84 -9.71 10.72
CA GLU A 33 4.11 -9.52 10.03
C GLU A 33 4.65 -10.86 9.51
N MET A 34 4.50 -11.93 10.31
CA MET A 34 4.86 -13.31 9.93
C MET A 34 3.99 -13.87 8.81
N ILE A 35 2.74 -13.42 8.66
CA ILE A 35 1.89 -13.79 7.52
C ILE A 35 2.47 -13.22 6.22
N CYS A 36 2.88 -11.96 6.23
CA CYS A 36 3.40 -11.26 5.06
C CYS A 36 4.71 -11.88 4.54
N VAL A 37 5.66 -12.15 5.44
CA VAL A 37 6.95 -12.79 5.07
C VAL A 37 6.81 -14.26 4.67
N GLY A 38 5.71 -14.92 5.04
CA GLY A 38 5.41 -16.29 4.60
C GLY A 38 5.19 -16.43 3.10
N CYS A 39 4.84 -15.32 2.41
CA CYS A 39 4.70 -15.28 0.95
C CYS A 39 5.79 -14.44 0.25
N HIS A 40 6.43 -13.51 0.96
CA HIS A 40 7.49 -12.64 0.43
C HIS A 40 8.80 -12.90 1.17
N SER A 41 9.79 -13.50 0.51
CA SER A 41 11.05 -13.89 1.14
C SER A 41 12.07 -12.73 1.22
N GLY A 42 12.81 -12.68 2.33
CA GLY A 42 14.13 -12.03 2.49
C GLY A 42 14.25 -10.59 1.97
N THR A 43 15.13 -10.37 0.99
CA THR A 43 15.52 -9.05 0.47
C THR A 43 14.36 -8.24 -0.11
N GLN A 44 13.29 -8.89 -0.59
CA GLN A 44 12.07 -8.19 -1.01
C GLN A 44 11.36 -7.53 0.18
N TYR A 45 11.32 -8.21 1.33
CA TYR A 45 10.71 -7.67 2.55
C TYR A 45 11.54 -6.52 3.15
N GLN A 46 12.88 -6.60 3.09
CA GLN A 46 13.75 -5.58 3.69
C GLN A 46 14.04 -4.39 2.75
N ASN A 47 14.22 -4.65 1.45
CA ASN A 47 14.69 -3.64 0.49
C ASN A 47 13.60 -3.13 -0.48
N ALA A 48 12.43 -3.77 -0.57
CA ALA A 48 11.34 -3.32 -1.46
C ALA A 48 10.36 -2.35 -0.78
N HIS A 49 10.78 -1.69 0.30
CA HIS A 49 10.03 -0.55 0.80
C HIS A 49 10.27 0.67 -0.10
N PRO A 50 9.27 1.54 -0.30
CA PRO A 50 9.44 2.74 -1.11
C PRO A 50 10.72 3.48 -0.72
N LEU A 51 11.56 3.78 -1.71
CA LEU A 51 12.86 4.46 -1.53
C LEU A 51 13.85 3.74 -0.58
N ASN A 52 13.76 2.40 -0.44
CA ASN A 52 14.62 1.61 0.45
C ASN A 52 14.59 2.12 1.91
N ALA A 53 13.48 2.72 2.34
CA ALA A 53 13.32 3.27 3.68
C ALA A 53 12.46 2.36 4.57
N ASN A 54 12.84 2.21 5.84
CA ASN A 54 12.04 1.42 6.78
C ASN A 54 10.72 2.15 7.13
N HIS A 55 9.61 1.62 6.64
CA HIS A 55 8.27 2.13 6.92
C HIS A 55 7.57 1.42 8.07
N LEU A 56 8.10 0.33 8.64
CA LEU A 56 7.46 -0.47 9.71
C LEU A 56 7.58 0.19 11.09
N ARG A 57 7.14 1.44 11.20
CA ARG A 57 7.25 2.27 12.41
C ARG A 57 5.95 3.04 12.68
N LYS A 58 5.86 3.63 13.86
CA LYS A 58 4.72 4.48 14.25
C LYS A 58 4.76 5.79 13.44
N PRO A 59 3.69 6.18 12.74
CA PRO A 59 3.60 7.49 12.10
C PRO A 59 3.60 8.62 13.15
N SER A 60 4.06 9.81 12.78
CA SER A 60 3.84 11.02 13.58
C SER A 60 2.38 11.48 13.50
N ASP A 61 1.94 12.36 14.41
CA ASP A 61 0.58 12.91 14.38
C ASP A 61 0.26 13.67 13.10
N GLU A 62 1.27 14.34 12.53
CA GLU A 62 1.15 14.97 11.21
C GLU A 62 0.90 13.94 10.11
N MET A 63 1.66 12.84 10.10
CA MET A 63 1.46 11.75 9.14
C MET A 63 0.09 11.08 9.32
N LEU A 64 -0.36 10.86 10.55
CA LEU A 64 -1.70 10.33 10.83
C LEU A 64 -2.79 11.26 10.27
N SER A 65 -2.59 12.56 10.36
CA SER A 65 -3.50 13.55 9.78
C SER A 65 -3.50 13.51 8.25
N MET A 66 -2.33 13.31 7.63
CA MET A 66 -2.22 13.08 6.17
C MET A 66 -2.94 11.81 5.73
N MET A 67 -2.72 10.70 6.45
CA MET A 67 -3.36 9.42 6.18
C MET A 67 -4.88 9.54 6.21
N LYS A 68 -5.44 10.14 7.27
CA LYS A 68 -6.90 10.35 7.39
C LYS A 68 -7.48 11.20 6.26
N ARG A 69 -6.77 12.25 5.83
CA ARG A 69 -7.19 13.06 4.67
C ARG A 69 -7.19 12.23 3.39
N THR A 70 -6.19 11.39 3.21
CA THR A 70 -6.06 10.50 2.06
C THR A 70 -7.17 9.44 2.04
N GLU A 71 -7.45 8.80 3.17
CA GLU A 71 -8.56 7.86 3.34
C GLU A 71 -9.89 8.49 2.89
N LYS A 72 -10.18 9.71 3.36
CA LYS A 72 -11.39 10.45 2.97
C LYS A 72 -11.40 10.84 1.50
N GLN A 73 -10.26 11.25 0.95
CA GLN A 73 -10.15 11.73 -0.43
C GLN A 73 -10.38 10.61 -1.46
N PHE A 74 -9.88 9.41 -1.17
CA PHE A 74 -9.93 8.29 -2.11
C PHE A 74 -10.93 7.19 -1.72
N ASP A 75 -11.66 7.38 -0.63
CA ASP A 75 -12.57 6.39 -0.07
C ASP A 75 -11.90 5.02 0.14
N ILE A 76 -10.77 5.04 0.85
CA ILE A 76 -9.99 3.86 1.22
C ILE A 76 -9.68 3.84 2.71
N ILE A 77 -9.10 2.75 3.20
CA ILE A 77 -8.46 2.70 4.52
C ILE A 77 -6.95 2.47 4.39
N LEU A 78 -6.19 3.03 5.32
CA LEU A 78 -4.74 2.82 5.49
C LEU A 78 -4.52 2.23 6.89
N PRO A 79 -4.80 0.93 7.09
CA PRO A 79 -4.83 0.33 8.41
C PRO A 79 -3.44 0.28 9.05
N LEU A 80 -3.34 0.65 10.31
CA LEU A 80 -2.15 0.43 11.13
C LEU A 80 -2.24 -0.92 11.84
N ASN A 81 -1.11 -1.48 12.24
CA ASN A 81 -1.05 -2.71 13.02
C ASN A 81 -1.57 -2.48 14.46
N LEU A 82 -1.55 -3.56 15.24
CA LEU A 82 -2.02 -3.57 16.63
C LEU A 82 -1.29 -2.59 17.56
N ASP A 83 -0.07 -2.19 17.23
CA ASP A 83 0.78 -1.25 17.96
C ASP A 83 0.70 0.19 17.40
N GLY A 84 -0.18 0.42 16.42
CA GLY A 84 -0.28 1.70 15.71
C GLY A 84 0.89 1.99 14.76
N LYS A 85 1.62 0.96 14.33
CA LYS A 85 2.70 1.07 13.34
C LYS A 85 2.15 0.80 11.94
N ILE A 86 2.80 1.39 10.94
CA ILE A 86 2.58 1.02 9.54
C ILE A 86 3.00 -0.43 9.35
N MET A 87 2.25 -1.16 8.53
CA MET A 87 2.49 -2.53 8.13
C MET A 87 2.33 -2.68 6.62
N CYS A 88 2.72 -3.82 6.06
CA CYS A 88 2.54 -4.08 4.62
C CYS A 88 1.09 -3.84 4.17
N ALA A 89 0.12 -4.27 4.99
CA ALA A 89 -1.30 -4.11 4.69
C ALA A 89 -1.83 -2.66 4.76
N THR A 90 -1.03 -1.71 5.28
CA THR A 90 -1.32 -0.27 5.24
C THR A 90 -1.33 0.22 3.79
N CYS A 91 -0.34 -0.19 3.00
CA CYS A 91 -0.18 0.21 1.61
C CYS A 91 -0.75 -0.80 0.62
N HIS A 92 -0.74 -2.09 0.98
CA HIS A 92 -1.14 -3.21 0.13
C HIS A 92 -2.43 -3.88 0.62
N ASN A 93 -3.26 -4.36 -0.31
CA ASN A 93 -4.46 -5.12 0.01
C ASN A 93 -4.28 -6.61 -0.35
N PRO A 94 -4.03 -7.50 0.63
CA PRO A 94 -3.76 -8.91 0.36
C PRO A 94 -4.97 -9.67 -0.17
N HIS A 95 -6.18 -9.12 -0.06
CA HIS A 95 -7.41 -9.79 -0.47
C HIS A 95 -7.56 -9.83 -2.00
N GLN A 96 -8.33 -10.82 -2.46
CA GLN A 96 -8.83 -10.84 -3.84
C GLN A 96 -9.98 -9.83 -3.98
N LYS A 97 -10.12 -9.22 -5.16
CA LYS A 97 -11.27 -8.37 -5.49
C LYS A 97 -12.60 -9.11 -5.22
N GLY A 98 -13.55 -8.42 -4.62
CA GLY A 98 -14.87 -8.96 -4.26
C GLY A 98 -14.95 -9.73 -2.93
N VAL A 99 -13.83 -9.98 -2.24
CA VAL A 99 -13.85 -10.60 -0.89
C VAL A 99 -14.44 -9.63 0.13
N ILE A 100 -13.95 -8.40 0.13
CA ILE A 100 -14.55 -7.29 0.87
C ILE A 100 -15.50 -6.57 -0.10
N PRO A 101 -16.74 -6.24 0.31
CA PRO A 101 -17.68 -5.51 -0.54
C PRO A 101 -17.07 -4.22 -1.11
N GLU A 102 -17.29 -3.96 -2.41
CA GLU A 102 -16.60 -2.89 -3.15
C GLU A 102 -16.94 -1.48 -2.65
N GLU A 103 -18.12 -1.32 -2.04
CA GLU A 103 -18.58 -0.07 -1.43
C GLU A 103 -17.86 0.28 -0.12
N ARG A 104 -17.03 -0.63 0.41
CA ARG A 104 -16.23 -0.38 1.61
C ARG A 104 -14.82 0.03 1.20
N GLY A 105 -14.30 1.12 1.75
CA GLY A 105 -12.91 1.55 1.49
C GLY A 105 -11.83 0.50 1.85
N ALA A 106 -12.17 -0.52 2.64
CA ALA A 106 -11.34 -1.70 2.88
C ALA A 106 -11.07 -2.57 1.63
N ALA A 107 -11.93 -2.49 0.62
CA ALA A 107 -11.75 -3.16 -0.67
C ALA A 107 -10.72 -2.47 -1.59
N GLY A 108 -10.34 -1.21 -1.31
CA GLY A 108 -9.40 -0.44 -2.13
C GLY A 108 -8.09 -1.19 -2.39
N GLY A 109 -7.69 -1.31 -3.66
CA GLY A 109 -6.46 -1.98 -4.10
C GLY A 109 -6.49 -3.50 -4.16
N ALA A 110 -7.62 -4.15 -3.88
CA ALA A 110 -7.73 -5.60 -3.95
C ALA A 110 -7.50 -6.12 -5.38
N SER A 111 -6.59 -7.08 -5.54
CA SER A 111 -6.13 -7.61 -6.84
C SER A 111 -5.51 -6.60 -7.82
N GLU A 112 -5.28 -5.34 -7.44
CA GLU A 112 -4.57 -4.38 -8.29
C GLU A 112 -3.10 -4.76 -8.51
N LYS A 113 -2.40 -4.11 -9.46
CA LYS A 113 -0.95 -4.30 -9.64
C LYS A 113 -0.23 -3.98 -8.32
N ASN A 114 0.57 -4.92 -7.84
CA ASN A 114 1.23 -4.87 -6.52
C ASN A 114 0.25 -4.67 -5.35
N ARG A 115 -1.07 -4.83 -5.56
CA ARG A 115 -2.13 -4.71 -4.56
C ARG A 115 -2.20 -3.35 -3.86
N ILE A 116 -1.74 -2.28 -4.51
CA ILE A 116 -1.68 -0.95 -3.89
C ILE A 116 -3.08 -0.39 -3.65
N ARG A 117 -3.35 0.10 -2.43
CA ARG A 117 -4.66 0.64 -2.04
C ARG A 117 -5.06 1.91 -2.77
N LEU A 118 -4.08 2.75 -3.11
CA LEU A 118 -4.34 4.04 -3.71
C LEU A 118 -4.58 3.91 -5.22
N PRO A 119 -5.60 4.60 -5.76
CA PRO A 119 -5.86 4.59 -7.19
C PRO A 119 -4.74 5.32 -7.95
N GLY A 120 -4.21 4.67 -9.00
CA GLY A 120 -3.11 5.16 -9.82
C GLY A 120 -2.31 4.02 -10.46
N GLN A 121 -1.45 4.34 -11.43
CA GLN A 121 -0.57 3.35 -12.04
C GLN A 121 0.73 3.21 -11.24
N VAL A 122 1.08 1.98 -10.87
CA VAL A 122 2.40 1.64 -10.33
C VAL A 122 3.31 1.27 -11.51
N GLU A 123 4.24 2.15 -11.85
CA GLU A 123 5.27 1.81 -12.83
C GLU A 123 6.32 0.91 -12.16
N SER A 124 6.56 -0.25 -12.75
CA SER A 124 7.66 -1.13 -12.36
C SER A 124 8.92 -0.59 -13.02
N ALA A 125 9.93 -0.22 -12.23
CA ALA A 125 11.22 0.16 -12.77
C ALA A 125 11.90 -1.07 -13.40
N ILE A 126 11.96 -1.10 -14.73
CA ILE A 126 12.90 -1.97 -15.45
C ILE A 126 14.21 -1.18 -15.53
N THR A 127 15.25 -1.64 -14.86
CA THR A 127 16.61 -1.12 -15.11
C THR A 127 17.04 -1.57 -16.51
N LYS A 128 17.56 -0.63 -17.31
CA LYS A 128 18.38 -1.03 -18.46
C LYS A 128 19.53 -1.87 -17.90
N GLU A 129 19.73 -3.04 -18.51
CA GLU A 129 20.76 -4.04 -18.21
C GLU A 129 20.42 -5.05 -17.09
N GLY A 130 19.34 -5.82 -17.27
CA GLY A 130 19.35 -7.28 -17.08
C GLY A 130 19.79 -7.87 -15.73
N LYS A 131 19.88 -7.07 -14.67
CA LYS A 131 20.14 -7.52 -13.31
C LYS A 131 18.95 -7.09 -12.45
N GLU A 132 18.19 -8.09 -12.01
CA GLU A 132 17.12 -7.94 -11.03
C GLU A 132 17.70 -7.54 -9.67
N GLU A 133 18.06 -6.28 -9.53
CA GLU A 133 18.28 -5.65 -8.23
C GLU A 133 17.07 -4.73 -7.95
N TYR A 134 16.35 -5.03 -6.87
CA TYR A 134 15.16 -4.33 -6.41
C TYR A 134 15.48 -2.85 -6.13
N MET A 135 15.39 -2.03 -7.16
CA MET A 135 15.53 -0.59 -7.10
C MET A 135 14.33 0.02 -7.82
N THR A 136 13.26 0.34 -7.07
CA THR A 136 12.20 1.22 -7.56
C THR A 136 12.78 2.61 -7.81
N ARG A 137 13.31 2.83 -9.01
CA ARG A 137 13.70 4.16 -9.48
C ARG A 137 12.44 5.01 -9.60
N MET A 138 12.35 6.02 -8.74
CA MET A 138 11.38 7.12 -8.81
C MET A 138 11.73 8.06 -9.95
N SER A 139 11.45 7.68 -11.20
CA SER A 139 11.52 8.62 -12.32
C SER A 139 10.13 8.87 -12.88
N GLY A 140 9.60 10.06 -12.58
CA GLY A 140 8.65 10.74 -13.45
C GLY A 140 7.17 10.44 -13.19
N VAL A 141 6.56 11.28 -12.34
CA VAL A 141 5.13 11.65 -12.45
C VAL A 141 4.13 10.47 -12.40
N LYS A 142 4.03 9.74 -11.27
CA LYS A 142 2.81 8.99 -10.85
C LYS A 142 2.85 8.30 -9.47
N ASP A 143 3.80 8.61 -8.59
CA ASP A 143 3.83 8.02 -7.23
C ASP A 143 2.94 8.78 -6.23
N ARG A 144 1.63 8.51 -6.24
CA ARG A 144 0.70 9.11 -5.26
C ARG A 144 0.77 8.46 -3.88
N ILE A 145 1.35 7.26 -3.74
CA ILE A 145 1.33 6.55 -2.44
C ILE A 145 2.18 7.22 -1.38
N CYS A 146 3.36 7.73 -1.72
CA CYS A 146 4.21 8.44 -0.76
C CYS A 146 3.51 9.72 -0.26
N LEU A 147 2.76 10.39 -1.15
CA LEU A 147 2.00 11.61 -0.83
C LEU A 147 0.81 11.37 0.09
N ALA A 148 0.41 10.11 0.30
CA ALA A 148 -0.58 9.78 1.32
C ALA A 148 -0.13 10.17 2.73
N CYS A 149 1.19 10.19 2.95
CA CYS A 149 1.79 10.39 4.27
C CYS A 149 2.85 11.51 4.28
N HIS A 150 3.51 11.78 3.16
CA HIS A 150 4.66 12.69 3.06
C HIS A 150 4.35 13.94 2.22
N LYS A 151 4.36 15.13 2.85
CA LYS A 151 4.19 16.42 2.17
C LYS A 151 5.46 16.88 1.46
N ASP A 152 6.63 16.55 2.01
CA ASP A 152 7.95 16.91 1.47
C ASP A 152 8.30 16.17 0.17
N LYS A 153 7.49 15.18 -0.21
CA LYS A 153 7.61 14.44 -1.45
C LYS A 153 6.74 15.02 -2.57
N GLU A 154 6.06 16.15 -2.33
CA GLU A 154 5.30 16.86 -3.36
C GLU A 154 6.20 17.29 -4.53
N ILE A 155 5.67 17.09 -5.74
CA ILE A 155 6.31 17.34 -7.02
C ILE A 155 6.75 18.81 -7.10
N GLN A 156 8.05 19.07 -7.26
CA GLN A 156 8.51 20.32 -7.87
C GLN A 156 7.84 20.41 -9.24
N LYS A 157 7.00 21.43 -9.45
CA LYS A 157 6.30 21.67 -10.72
C LYS A 157 7.31 21.64 -11.87
N ILE A 158 7.33 20.56 -12.65
CA ILE A 158 7.99 20.58 -13.96
C ILE A 158 7.13 21.52 -14.80
N GLN A 159 7.65 22.72 -15.09
CA GLN A 159 7.02 23.58 -16.08
C GLN A 159 6.98 22.82 -17.41
N PRO A 160 5.86 22.85 -18.16
CA PRO A 160 5.84 22.24 -19.47
C PRO A 160 6.87 22.96 -20.34
N GLU A 161 7.93 22.25 -20.76
CA GLU A 161 8.80 22.76 -21.80
C GLU A 161 7.94 23.06 -23.03
N ARG A 162 8.17 24.25 -23.58
CA ARG A 162 7.49 24.76 -24.77
C ARG A 162 7.56 23.73 -25.89
N SER A 163 6.41 23.42 -26.45
CA SER A 163 6.27 22.70 -27.72
C SER A 163 7.19 23.34 -28.77
N ILE A 164 8.23 22.62 -29.18
CA ILE A 164 9.03 22.92 -30.38
C ILE A 164 8.45 22.16 -31.57
N TYR A 165 7.23 22.50 -31.98
CA TYR A 165 6.91 22.44 -33.40
C TYR A 165 7.47 23.73 -34.02
N ASN A 166 8.63 23.62 -34.65
CA ASN A 166 8.99 24.26 -35.93
C ASN A 166 10.49 24.17 -36.18
N MET A 167 10.91 23.12 -36.88
CA MET A 167 12.01 23.18 -37.83
C MET A 167 11.60 22.40 -39.08
N ARG A 168 11.00 23.14 -40.02
CA ARG A 168 11.22 22.96 -41.45
C ARG A 168 11.89 24.24 -41.94
#